data_AF-A0A7R9L6K8-F1
#
_entry.id   AF-A0A7R9L6K8-F1
#
_cell.length_a   1.000
_cell.length_b   1.000
_cell.length_c   1.000
_cell.angle_alpha   90.00
_cell.angle_beta   90.00
_cell.angle_gamma   90.00
#
_symmetry.space_group_name_H-M   'P 1'
#
loop_
_entity.id
_entity.type
_entity.pdbx_description
1 polymer ?
#
loop_
_entity_poly.entity_id
_entity_poly.type
_entity_poly.pdbx_seq_one_letter_code
_entity_poly.pdbx_strand_id
1 'polypeptide(L)'
;MEFPHLGQHCSHEECHRLDFLPVKCDLCANVYCLDHYSYESHKCPNAHHLDNQVPICPLCNQPVPITRGQLPDIRVGQHIDQDCESD
;
A
#
# COMPACT_ATOMS: atom_id res chain seq x y z
N MET A 1 19.33 -9.15 35.20
CA MET A 1 19.82 -8.74 33.87
C MET A 1 18.78 -7.83 33.28
N GLU A 2 19.16 -6.59 33.03
CA GLU A 2 18.35 -5.60 32.32
C GLU A 2 18.67 -5.78 30.83
N PHE A 3 17.68 -5.76 29.94
CA PHE A 3 17.87 -5.90 28.49
C PHE A 3 17.75 -4.51 27.83
N PRO A 4 18.81 -3.68 27.80
CA PRO A 4 18.73 -2.28 27.38
C PRO A 4 18.50 -2.07 25.87
N HIS A 5 18.25 -3.14 25.11
CA HIS A 5 18.10 -3.14 23.64
C HIS A 5 16.82 -3.86 23.19
N LEU A 6 15.95 -4.26 24.11
CA LEU A 6 14.76 -5.02 23.77
C LEU A 6 13.64 -4.07 23.33
N GLY A 7 13.24 -4.17 22.06
CA GLY A 7 12.16 -3.36 21.50
C GLY A 7 12.63 -2.17 20.66
N GLN A 8 11.68 -1.51 20.00
CA GLN A 8 11.92 -0.29 19.22
C GLN A 8 10.85 0.77 19.52
N HIS A 9 11.20 2.04 19.33
CA HIS A 9 10.28 3.14 19.53
C HIS A 9 9.34 3.28 18.32
N CYS A 10 8.07 3.56 18.60
CA CYS A 10 7.10 3.90 17.56
C CYS A 10 7.54 5.16 16.80
N SER A 11 7.52 5.10 15.47
CA SER A 11 7.88 6.22 14.57
C SER A 11 6.73 7.22 14.38
N HIS A 12 5.64 7.07 15.13
CA HIS A 12 4.53 8.02 15.13
C HIS A 12 4.89 9.25 15.99
N GLU A 13 4.64 10.42 15.43
CA GLU A 13 5.08 11.75 15.89
C GLU A 13 4.69 12.04 17.34
N GLU A 14 3.53 11.54 17.75
CA GLU A 14 2.94 11.81 19.06
C GLU A 14 3.13 10.66 20.06
N CYS A 15 3.62 9.48 19.62
CA CYS A 15 3.66 8.27 20.45
C CYS A 15 5.04 8.04 21.07
N HIS A 16 6.08 7.88 20.24
CA HIS A 16 7.46 7.54 20.63
C HIS A 16 7.60 6.43 21.71
N ARG A 17 6.59 5.59 21.91
CA ARG A 17 6.57 4.53 22.93
C ARG A 17 7.51 3.40 22.53
N LEU A 18 8.30 2.92 23.48
CA LEU A 18 9.08 1.69 23.33
C LEU A 18 8.13 0.48 23.32
N ASP A 19 8.11 -0.24 22.21
CA ASP A 19 7.32 -1.46 22.03
C ASP A 19 8.24 -2.67 21.83
N PHE A 20 7.89 -3.79 22.45
CA PHE A 20 8.68 -5.02 22.39
C PHE A 20 8.34 -5.89 21.16
N LEU A 21 7.21 -5.61 20.50
CA LEU A 21 6.79 -6.22 19.24
C LEU A 21 6.60 -5.12 18.17
N PRO A 22 7.69 -4.43 17.78
CA PRO A 22 7.63 -3.41 16.75
C PRO A 22 7.19 -4.00 15.40
N VAL A 23 6.22 -3.36 14.76
CA VAL A 23 5.73 -3.73 13.42
C VAL A 23 6.34 -2.79 12.40
N LYS A 24 7.02 -3.33 11.40
CA LYS A 24 7.53 -2.55 10.26
C LYS A 24 6.44 -2.41 9.20
N CYS A 25 6.15 -1.18 8.81
CA CYS A 25 5.20 -0.89 7.73
C CYS A 25 5.82 -1.25 6.36
N ASP A 26 5.12 -2.05 5.56
CA ASP A 26 5.61 -2.49 4.24
C ASP A 26 5.66 -1.36 3.19
N LEU A 27 4.93 -0.26 3.42
CA LEU A 27 4.85 0.86 2.46
C LEU A 27 5.87 1.97 2.76
N CYS A 28 6.00 2.39 4.01
CA CYS A 28 6.91 3.48 4.39
C CYS A 28 8.19 2.99 5.09
N ALA A 29 8.33 1.68 5.33
CA ALA A 29 9.46 1.04 6.00
C ALA A 29 9.76 1.51 7.44
N ASN A 30 8.93 2.39 8.01
CA ASN A 30 9.00 2.85 9.39
C ASN A 30 8.43 1.81 10.36
N VAL A 31 8.80 1.94 11.64
CA VAL A 31 8.45 0.98 12.69
C VAL A 31 7.43 1.60 13.64
N TYR A 32 6.35 0.88 13.94
CA TYR A 32 5.25 1.35 14.78
C TYR A 32 4.87 0.34 15.86
N CYS A 33 4.24 0.82 16.94
CA CYS A 33 3.69 -0.05 17.99
C CYS A 33 2.33 -0.64 17.58
N LEU A 34 1.78 -1.51 18.42
CA LEU A 34 0.51 -2.22 18.17
C LEU A 34 -0.72 -1.32 18.01
N ASP A 35 -0.63 -0.06 18.44
CA ASP A 35 -1.71 0.93 18.29
C ASP A 35 -1.58 1.73 16.97
N HIS A 36 -0.35 1.89 16.48
CA HIS A 36 -0.02 2.72 15.31
C HIS A 36 0.40 1.93 14.06
N TYR A 37 0.33 0.59 14.10
CA TYR A 37 0.74 -0.26 12.97
C TYR A 37 -0.15 -0.11 11.72
N SER A 38 -1.42 0.27 11.88
CA SER A 38 -2.35 0.45 10.76
C SER A 38 -1.95 1.65 9.91
N TYR A 39 -2.15 1.58 8.58
CA TYR A 39 -1.82 2.68 7.67
C TYR A 39 -2.55 3.98 8.02
N GLU A 40 -3.77 3.88 8.55
CA GLU A 40 -4.58 5.02 8.99
C GLU A 40 -4.01 5.63 10.28
N SER A 41 -3.67 4.80 11.27
CA SER A 41 -3.16 5.27 12.58
C SER A 41 -1.88 6.08 12.45
N HIS A 42 -0.97 5.71 11.54
CA HIS A 42 0.26 6.48 11.30
C HIS A 42 0.20 7.41 10.09
N LYS A 43 -0.98 7.59 9.48
CA LYS A 43 -1.18 8.42 8.27
C LYS A 43 -0.12 8.12 7.21
N CYS A 44 -0.03 6.86 6.79
CA CYS A 44 1.07 6.40 5.96
C CYS A 44 1.24 7.28 4.71
N PRO A 45 2.41 7.88 4.48
CA PRO A 45 2.63 8.73 3.32
C PRO A 45 2.49 7.96 2.00
N ASN A 46 2.66 6.63 2.06
CA ASN A 46 2.56 5.73 0.93
C ASN A 46 1.26 4.91 0.92
N ALA A 47 0.25 5.27 1.73
CA ALA A 47 -1.04 4.57 1.78
C ALA A 47 -1.72 4.47 0.41
N HIS A 48 -1.59 5.51 -0.43
CA HIS A 48 -2.18 5.59 -1.77
C HIS A 48 -1.64 4.52 -2.75
N HIS A 49 -0.59 3.79 -2.38
CA HIS A 49 -0.12 2.64 -3.16
C HIS A 49 -0.92 1.35 -2.92
N LEU A 50 -1.89 1.35 -1.98
CA LEU A 50 -2.81 0.23 -1.79
C LEU A 50 -4.06 0.27 -2.67
N ASP A 51 -4.34 1.40 -3.31
CA ASP A 51 -5.46 1.56 -4.23
C ASP A 51 -5.19 0.75 -5.52
N ASN A 52 -5.29 -0.57 -5.41
CA ASN A 52 -5.36 -1.50 -6.54
C ASN A 52 -6.75 -1.38 -7.18
N GLN A 53 -7.06 -0.20 -7.71
CA GLN A 53 -8.25 -0.03 -8.54
C GLN A 53 -7.97 -0.65 -9.90
N VAL A 54 -8.65 -1.75 -10.19
CA VAL A 54 -8.61 -2.40 -11.50
C VAL A 54 -9.61 -1.66 -12.40
N PRO A 55 -9.16 -0.90 -13.42
CA PRO A 55 -10.08 -0.22 -14.31
C PRO A 55 -10.86 -1.24 -15.12
N ILE A 56 -12.06 -0.86 -15.51
CA ILE A 56 -12.91 -1.64 -16.40
C ILE A 56 -12.72 -1.10 -17.83
N CYS A 57 -12.59 -2.00 -18.79
CA CYS A 57 -12.63 -1.61 -20.20
C CYS A 57 -14.02 -1.07 -20.55
N PRO A 58 -14.14 0.14 -21.11
CA PRO A 58 -15.45 0.72 -21.43
C PRO A 58 -16.17 0.04 -22.60
N LEU A 59 -15.47 -0.81 -23.39
CA LEU A 59 -16.04 -1.44 -24.58
C LEU A 59 -16.53 -2.87 -24.31
N CYS A 60 -15.75 -3.71 -23.62
CA CYS A 60 -16.13 -5.09 -23.30
C CYS A 60 -16.56 -5.29 -21.84
N ASN A 61 -16.48 -4.24 -21.01
CA ASN A 61 -16.81 -4.27 -19.59
C ASN A 61 -16.00 -5.31 -18.76
N GLN A 62 -14.87 -5.78 -19.28
CA GLN A 62 -13.95 -6.68 -18.56
C GLN A 62 -12.95 -5.89 -17.70
N PRO A 63 -12.56 -6.42 -16.52
CA PRO A 63 -11.53 -5.82 -15.69
C PRO A 63 -10.16 -5.95 -16.34
N VAL A 64 -9.43 -4.83 -16.47
CA VAL A 64 -8.12 -4.79 -17.09
C VAL A 64 -7.03 -4.72 -16.01
N PRO A 65 -6.30 -5.82 -15.74
CA PRO A 65 -5.29 -5.84 -14.68
C PRO A 65 -4.09 -4.94 -15.03
N ILE A 66 -3.69 -4.11 -14.06
CA ILE A 66 -2.54 -3.21 -14.16
C ILE A 66 -1.43 -3.69 -13.23
N THR A 67 -0.18 -3.63 -13.71
CA THR A 67 1.01 -3.85 -12.86
C THR A 67 1.49 -2.56 -12.19
N ARG A 68 2.17 -2.67 -11.05
CA ARG A 68 2.69 -1.51 -10.31
C ARG A 68 3.56 -0.63 -11.23
N GLY A 69 3.18 0.63 -11.39
CA GLY A 69 3.90 1.61 -12.22
C GLY A 69 3.34 1.81 -13.63
N GLN A 70 2.37 1.01 -14.07
CA GLN A 70 1.63 1.28 -15.31
C GLN A 70 0.46 2.23 -15.04
N LEU A 71 0.21 3.15 -15.97
CA LEU A 71 -0.93 4.06 -15.92
C LEU A 71 -2.21 3.34 -16.41
N PRO A 72 -3.36 3.53 -15.73
CA PRO A 72 -4.62 2.88 -16.09
C PRO A 72 -5.03 3.17 -17.54
N ASP A 73 -4.94 4.43 -17.98
CA ASP A 73 -5.34 4.85 -19.33
C ASP A 73 -4.55 4.12 -20.43
N ILE A 74 -3.23 3.98 -20.24
CA ILE A 74 -2.36 3.30 -21.21
C ILE A 74 -2.67 1.81 -21.27
N ARG A 75 -2.85 1.18 -20.11
CA ARG A 75 -3.10 -0.27 -20.04
C ARG A 75 -4.47 -0.65 -20.60
N VAL A 76 -5.49 0.17 -20.35
CA VAL A 76 -6.82 0.03 -20.93
C VAL A 76 -6.76 0.27 -22.44
N GLY A 77 -6.05 1.30 -22.90
CA GLY A 77 -5.84 1.56 -24.33
C GLY A 77 -5.17 0.40 -25.07
N GLN A 78 -4.14 -0.21 -24.48
CA GLN A 78 -3.49 -1.39 -25.05
C GLN A 78 -4.44 -2.61 -25.12
N HIS A 79 -5.25 -2.82 -24.10
CA HIS A 79 -6.26 -3.88 -24.15
C HIS A 79 -7.27 -3.62 -25.28
N ILE A 80 -7.75 -2.38 -25.42
CA ILE A 80 -8.66 -1.98 -26.51
C ILE A 80 -8.09 -2.31 -27.90
N ASP A 81 -6.79 -2.07 -28.11
CA ASP A 81 -6.14 -2.28 -29.42
C ASP A 81 -5.84 -3.76 -29.74
N GLN A 82 -5.50 -4.57 -28.74
CA GLN A 82 -4.92 -5.91 -28.99
C GLN A 82 -5.76 -7.11 -28.53
N ASP A 83 -6.64 -6.91 -27.54
CA ASP A 83 -7.20 -8.01 -26.75
C ASP A 83 -8.71 -7.80 -26.45
N CYS A 84 -9.30 -6.72 -26.96
CA CYS A 84 -10.67 -6.35 -26.66
C CYS A 84 -11.63 -7.02 -27.64
N GLU A 85 -12.34 -8.05 -27.13
CA GLU A 85 -13.45 -8.71 -27.81
C GLU A 85 -14.76 -7.97 -27.48
N SER A 86 -14.96 -6.81 -28.08
CA SER A 86 -16.25 -6.12 -28.05
C SER A 86 -17.09 -6.58 -29.23
N ASP A 87 -18.16 -7.32 -28.93
CA ASP A 87 -19.22 -7.69 -29.90
C ASP A 87 -20.03 -6.46 -30.34
#